data_AF-A0A821P4T9-F1
#
_entry.id   AF-A0A821P4T9-F1
#
_cell.length_a   1.000
_cell.length_b   1.000
_cell.length_c   1.000
_cell.angle_alpha   90.00
_cell.angle_beta   90.00
_cell.angle_gamma   90.00
#
_symmetry.space_group_name_H-M   'P 1'
#
loop_
_entity.id
_entity.type
_entity.pdbx_description
1 polymer ?
#
loop_
_entity_poly.entity_id
_entity_poly.type
_entity_poly.pdbx_seq_one_letter_code
_entity_poly.pdbx_strand_id
1 'polypeptide(L)'
;AALKHLKDVIVFSQQGNCPAPHQISGSDLDGDEYAVIWHEDLVPLQTDNAEPYNYDSNTKPMELDRPVGRSDIHDVVLNIAESDFLGRLSNLHLAYADLFGVDSDIKPQADVLSTIGLAGAISEEVDSGKTGVHPLNDMKIKKQKDALGDSRPDFME
;
A
#
# COMPACT_ATOMS: atom_id res chain seq x y z
N ALA A 1 18.67 22.40 24.46
CA ALA A 1 18.48 21.67 23.20
C ALA A 1 18.26 20.20 23.54
N ALA A 2 17.00 19.75 23.52
CA ALA A 2 16.59 18.49 24.15
C ALA A 2 16.93 17.23 23.34
N LEU A 3 17.20 17.34 22.03
CA LEU A 3 17.36 16.18 21.14
C LEU A 3 18.78 16.02 20.54
N LYS A 4 19.75 16.86 20.91
CA LYS A 4 21.12 16.84 20.33
C LYS A 4 21.89 15.54 20.54
N HIS A 5 21.45 14.70 21.48
CA HIS A 5 22.07 13.42 21.78
C HIS A 5 21.65 12.31 20.81
N LEU A 6 20.56 12.52 20.07
CA LEU A 6 20.09 11.64 19.01
C LEU A 6 20.87 11.96 17.73
N LYS A 7 21.45 10.94 17.12
CA LYS A 7 22.28 11.03 15.90
C LYS A 7 21.80 9.99 14.90
N ASP A 8 21.91 10.33 13.62
CA ASP A 8 21.58 9.43 12.51
C ASP A 8 20.16 8.84 12.59
N VAL A 9 19.24 9.62 13.15
CA VAL A 9 17.82 9.28 13.29
C VAL A 9 16.96 10.49 12.95
N ILE A 10 15.73 10.22 12.53
CA ILE A 10 14.68 11.22 12.33
C ILE A 10 13.78 11.16 13.55
N VAL A 11 13.39 12.33 14.07
CA VAL A 11 12.48 12.42 15.22
C VAL A 11 11.17 13.02 14.75
N PHE A 12 10.11 12.21 14.77
CA PHE A 12 8.76 12.66 14.45
C PHE A 12 8.07 13.29 15.67
N SER A 13 7.16 14.24 15.41
CA SER A 13 6.32 14.82 16.44
C SER A 13 5.37 13.77 17.03
N GLN A 14 5.18 13.80 18.35
CA GLN A 14 4.13 13.03 19.04
C GLN A 14 2.78 13.74 19.07
N GLN A 15 2.70 14.96 18.52
CA GLN A 15 1.49 15.78 18.48
C GLN A 15 0.87 15.75 17.08
N GLY A 16 -0.46 15.74 17.02
CA GLY A 16 -1.24 15.71 15.79
C GLY A 16 -2.44 14.76 15.91
N ASN A 17 -3.25 14.68 14.85
CA ASN A 17 -4.41 13.79 14.80
C ASN A 17 -4.03 12.35 14.39
N CYS A 18 -2.93 12.20 13.65
CA CYS A 18 -2.41 10.92 13.17
C CYS A 18 -0.87 10.94 13.27
N PRO A 19 -0.22 9.86 13.74
CA PRO A 19 1.24 9.75 13.72
C PRO A 19 1.81 10.01 12.32
N ALA A 20 2.90 10.77 12.23
CA ALA A 20 3.53 11.08 10.94
C ALA A 20 3.97 9.82 10.15
N PRO A 21 4.57 8.79 10.78
CA PRO A 21 4.86 7.51 10.11
C PRO A 21 3.66 6.89 9.39
N HIS A 22 2.49 6.87 10.03
CA HIS A 22 1.29 6.26 9.44
C HIS A 22 0.84 6.97 8.16
N GLN A 23 1.15 8.27 8.02
CA GLN A 23 0.84 9.06 6.82
C GLN A 23 1.81 8.76 5.65
N ILE A 24 2.90 8.03 5.91
CA ILE A 24 3.94 7.69 4.96
C ILE A 24 3.80 6.19 4.64
N SER A 25 2.90 5.86 3.71
CA SER A 25 2.67 4.49 3.26
C SER A 25 2.30 3.48 4.37
N GLY A 26 1.65 3.94 5.45
CA GLY A 26 1.28 3.08 6.58
C GLY A 26 2.45 2.62 7.44
N SER A 27 3.59 3.32 7.37
CA SER A 27 4.81 3.01 8.12
C SER A 27 4.61 3.12 9.64
N ASP A 28 5.43 2.39 10.39
CA ASP A 28 5.57 2.53 11.84
C ASP A 28 7.05 2.73 12.25
N LEU A 29 7.38 2.50 13.53
CA LEU A 29 8.74 2.70 14.08
C LEU A 29 9.39 1.38 14.53
N ASP A 30 9.02 0.25 13.93
CA ASP A 30 9.56 -1.07 14.25
C ASP A 30 10.83 -1.45 13.45
N GLY A 31 11.16 -0.66 12.42
CA GLY A 31 12.32 -0.88 11.56
C GLY A 31 12.34 -0.11 10.24
N ASP A 32 11.30 0.67 9.95
CA ASP A 32 11.18 1.39 8.68
C ASP A 32 12.28 2.43 8.43
N GLU A 33 12.70 2.51 7.17
CA GLU A 33 13.64 3.50 6.68
C GLU A 33 12.92 4.59 5.90
N TYR A 34 13.36 5.84 6.08
CA TYR A 34 12.75 7.00 5.44
C TYR A 34 13.73 7.67 4.48
N ALA A 35 13.27 7.96 3.27
CA ALA A 35 13.94 8.88 2.37
C ALA A 35 13.69 10.31 2.84
N VAL A 36 14.74 11.02 3.26
CA VAL A 36 14.65 12.43 3.67
C VAL A 36 15.37 13.29 2.65
N ILE A 37 14.59 14.15 1.99
CA ILE A 37 15.08 15.05 0.95
C ILE A 37 14.89 16.48 1.44
N TRP A 38 16.01 17.21 1.57
CA TRP A 38 16.01 18.63 1.97
C TRP A 38 16.72 19.52 0.95
N HIS A 39 17.08 18.98 -0.21
CA HIS A 39 17.63 19.77 -1.30
C HIS A 39 16.54 20.67 -1.86
N GLU A 40 16.75 22.00 -1.85
CA GLU A 40 15.71 22.99 -2.16
C GLU A 40 15.05 22.75 -3.53
N ASP A 41 15.85 22.38 -4.55
CA ASP A 41 15.33 22.08 -5.90
C ASP A 41 14.45 20.82 -5.98
N LEU A 42 14.48 19.94 -4.97
CA LEU A 42 13.71 18.70 -4.93
C LEU A 42 12.52 18.76 -3.97
N VAL A 43 12.44 19.79 -3.12
CA VAL A 43 11.32 19.97 -2.19
C VAL A 43 10.19 20.72 -2.91
N PRO A 44 9.00 20.13 -3.10
CA PRO A 44 7.91 20.80 -3.77
C PRO A 44 7.42 21.99 -2.93
N LEU A 45 7.56 23.20 -3.48
CA LEU A 45 7.16 24.45 -2.80
C LEU A 45 5.72 24.89 -3.12
N GLN A 46 5.13 24.34 -4.18
CA GLN A 46 3.81 24.74 -4.70
C GLN A 46 2.77 23.61 -4.67
N THR A 47 3.16 22.42 -4.19
CA THR A 47 2.28 21.27 -4.09
C THR A 47 1.85 21.13 -2.65
N ASP A 48 0.54 21.21 -2.41
CA ASP A 48 -0.02 20.94 -1.10
C ASP A 48 0.06 19.44 -0.77
N ASN A 49 0.19 19.12 0.51
CA ASN A 49 0.08 17.74 0.95
C ASN A 49 -1.34 17.21 0.72
N ALA A 50 -1.45 16.04 0.11
CA ALA A 50 -2.72 15.35 -0.01
C ALA A 50 -3.20 14.85 1.36
N GLU A 51 -4.52 14.69 1.50
CA GLU A 51 -5.09 14.05 2.68
C GLU A 51 -4.58 12.60 2.78
N PRO A 52 -4.03 12.18 3.93
CA PRO A 52 -3.53 10.82 4.10
C PRO A 52 -4.64 9.78 3.90
N TYR A 53 -4.28 8.65 3.30
CA TYR A 53 -5.19 7.50 3.21
C TYR A 53 -5.53 6.99 4.60
N ASN A 54 -6.82 6.91 4.90
CA ASN A 54 -7.31 6.39 6.17
C ASN A 54 -7.43 4.87 6.07
N TYR A 55 -6.35 4.17 6.38
CA TYR A 55 -6.36 2.73 6.50
C TYR A 55 -6.98 2.31 7.83
N ASP A 56 -8.20 1.76 7.78
CA ASP A 56 -8.81 1.15 8.94
C ASP A 56 -8.45 -0.35 8.99
N SER A 57 -7.40 -0.69 9.75
CA SER A 57 -6.91 -2.06 9.91
C SER A 57 -7.81 -2.93 10.81
N ASN A 58 -9.07 -2.56 11.04
CA ASN A 58 -10.02 -3.25 11.92
C ASN A 58 -10.44 -4.67 11.44
N THR A 59 -9.68 -5.30 10.56
CA THR A 59 -9.87 -6.71 10.21
C THR A 59 -9.66 -7.56 11.45
N LYS A 60 -10.74 -8.13 11.96
CA LYS A 60 -10.68 -9.02 13.11
C LYS A 60 -9.86 -10.26 12.73
N PRO A 61 -8.93 -10.69 13.60
CA PRO A 61 -8.25 -11.97 13.42
C PRO A 61 -9.27 -13.10 13.28
N MET A 62 -8.95 -14.08 12.45
CA MET A 62 -9.73 -15.30 12.38
C MET A 62 -9.60 -16.06 13.70
N GLU A 63 -10.67 -16.11 14.48
CA GLU A 63 -10.73 -16.91 15.70
C GLU A 63 -11.18 -18.34 15.36
N LEU A 64 -10.43 -19.31 15.86
CA LEU A 64 -10.80 -20.72 15.76
C LEU A 64 -11.46 -21.15 17.08
N ASP A 65 -12.59 -21.85 17.00
CA ASP A 65 -13.27 -22.46 18.17
C ASP A 65 -12.47 -23.65 18.78
N ARG A 66 -11.22 -23.84 18.35
CA ARG A 66 -10.33 -24.92 18.78
C ARG A 66 -8.88 -24.43 18.85
N PRO A 67 -7.99 -25.14 19.58
CA PRO A 67 -6.57 -24.86 19.54
C PRO A 67 -5.98 -24.94 18.12
N VAL A 68 -5.01 -24.05 17.86
CA VAL A 68 -4.22 -24.03 16.61
C VAL A 68 -3.39 -25.30 16.51
N GLY A 69 -3.48 -25.98 15.37
CA GLY A 69 -2.74 -27.18 15.03
C GLY A 69 -1.74 -26.95 13.90
N ARG A 70 -0.93 -27.98 13.60
CA ARG A 70 0.06 -27.93 12.52
C ARG A 70 -0.56 -27.75 11.14
N SER A 71 -1.78 -28.28 10.92
CA SER A 71 -2.51 -28.10 9.67
C SER A 71 -2.83 -26.64 9.41
N ASP A 72 -3.22 -25.88 10.43
CA ASP A 72 -3.54 -24.45 10.26
C ASP A 72 -2.31 -23.65 9.83
N ILE A 73 -1.16 -23.97 10.43
CA ILE A 73 0.12 -23.34 10.06
C ILE A 73 0.47 -23.70 8.61
N HIS A 74 0.29 -24.97 8.22
CA HIS A 74 0.52 -25.43 6.85
C HIS A 74 -0.36 -24.64 5.87
N ASP A 75 -1.66 -24.55 6.14
CA ASP A 75 -2.64 -23.91 5.27
C ASP A 75 -2.33 -22.42 5.11
N VAL A 76 -1.97 -21.72 6.19
CA VAL A 76 -1.56 -20.30 6.12
C VAL A 76 -0.30 -20.12 5.28
N VAL A 77 0.71 -20.98 5.46
CA VAL A 77 1.95 -20.89 4.66
C VAL A 77 1.68 -21.13 3.18
N LEU A 78 0.83 -22.11 2.84
CA LEU A 78 0.44 -22.35 1.45
C LEU A 78 -0.34 -21.17 0.87
N ASN A 79 -1.32 -20.65 1.61
CA ASN A 79 -2.11 -19.51 1.16
C ASN A 79 -1.22 -18.29 0.87
N ILE A 80 -0.27 -17.98 1.75
CA ILE A 80 0.69 -16.88 1.52
C ILE A 80 1.57 -17.16 0.30
N ALA A 81 2.05 -18.40 0.14
CA ALA A 81 2.92 -18.78 -0.98
C ALA A 81 2.21 -18.75 -2.34
N GLU A 82 0.91 -19.01 -2.37
CA GLU A 82 0.10 -19.00 -3.59
C GLU A 82 -0.48 -17.61 -3.92
N SER A 83 -0.55 -16.71 -2.94
CA SER A 83 -1.13 -15.36 -3.10
C SER A 83 -0.14 -14.36 -3.69
N ASP A 84 0.03 -14.40 -5.01
CA ASP A 84 0.79 -13.39 -5.77
C ASP A 84 -0.11 -12.22 -6.21
N PHE A 85 -0.72 -11.49 -5.28
CA PHE A 85 -1.58 -10.34 -5.62
C PHE A 85 -0.83 -9.00 -5.55
N LEU A 86 0.05 -8.82 -4.55
CA LEU A 86 0.76 -7.55 -4.32
C LEU A 86 1.56 -7.09 -5.54
N GLY A 87 2.34 -7.98 -6.15
CA GLY A 87 3.15 -7.66 -7.32
C GLY A 87 2.29 -7.27 -8.53
N ARG A 88 1.19 -8.00 -8.74
CA ARG A 88 0.25 -7.72 -9.84
C ARG A 88 -0.47 -6.39 -9.66
N LEU A 89 -0.91 -6.07 -8.44
CA LEU A 89 -1.52 -4.78 -8.12
C LEU A 89 -0.54 -3.63 -8.28
N SER A 90 0.70 -3.81 -7.85
CA SER A 90 1.78 -2.82 -7.99
C SER A 90 2.05 -2.48 -9.46
N ASN A 91 2.17 -3.50 -10.31
CA ASN A 91 2.35 -3.31 -11.75
C ASN A 91 1.12 -2.65 -12.41
N LEU A 92 -0.09 -3.01 -11.99
CA LEU A 92 -1.29 -2.33 -12.47
C LEU A 92 -1.30 -0.86 -12.07
N HIS A 93 -0.97 -0.54 -10.82
CA HIS A 93 -0.92 0.84 -10.34
C HIS A 93 0.10 1.67 -11.14
N LEU A 94 1.29 1.13 -11.43
CA LEU A 94 2.27 1.81 -12.27
C LEU A 94 1.74 2.11 -13.68
N ALA A 95 1.01 1.17 -14.30
CA ALA A 95 0.41 1.38 -15.62
C ALA A 95 -0.71 2.42 -15.56
N TYR A 96 -1.54 2.40 -14.52
CA TYR A 96 -2.61 3.38 -14.35
C TYR A 96 -2.06 4.78 -14.08
N ALA A 97 -1.01 4.88 -13.27
CA ALA A 97 -0.32 6.14 -13.01
C ALA A 97 0.25 6.75 -14.30
N ASP A 98 0.83 5.93 -15.17
CA ASP A 98 1.34 6.37 -16.48
C ASP A 98 0.22 6.86 -17.42
N LEU A 99 -0.87 6.08 -17.55
CA LEU A 99 -1.96 6.40 -18.48
C LEU A 99 -2.91 7.50 -17.99
N PHE A 100 -3.20 7.54 -16.69
CA PHE A 100 -4.27 8.38 -16.13
C PHE A 100 -3.77 9.43 -15.14
N GLY A 101 -2.53 9.33 -14.66
CA GLY A 101 -1.98 10.17 -13.59
C GLY A 101 -2.00 9.50 -12.22
N VAL A 102 -1.03 9.84 -11.37
CA VAL A 102 -0.80 9.26 -10.03
C VAL A 102 -1.93 9.57 -9.04
N ASP A 103 -2.55 10.73 -9.19
CA ASP A 103 -3.61 11.28 -8.33
C ASP A 103 -5.01 11.14 -8.98
N SER A 104 -5.12 10.34 -10.04
CA SER A 104 -6.38 10.15 -10.73
C SER A 104 -7.34 9.28 -9.91
N ASP A 105 -8.50 9.86 -9.57
CA ASP A 105 -9.64 9.12 -9.01
C ASP A 105 -10.67 8.72 -10.09
N ILE A 106 -10.31 8.87 -11.37
CA ILE A 106 -11.21 8.50 -12.47
C ILE A 106 -11.19 6.99 -12.65
N LYS A 107 -12.37 6.37 -12.63
CA LYS A 107 -12.55 4.96 -12.96
C LYS A 107 -12.67 4.79 -14.47
N PRO A 108 -11.81 4.00 -15.12
CA PRO A 108 -11.93 3.73 -16.55
C PRO A 108 -13.24 3.03 -16.91
N GLN A 109 -13.76 2.19 -16.01
CA GLN A 109 -14.99 1.40 -16.18
C GLN A 109 -15.66 1.15 -14.82
N ALA A 110 -16.94 0.78 -14.81
CA ALA A 110 -17.75 0.67 -13.58
C ALA A 110 -17.18 -0.32 -12.53
N ASP A 111 -16.53 -1.41 -12.97
CA ASP A 111 -15.97 -2.47 -12.11
C ASP A 111 -14.43 -2.35 -11.93
N VAL A 112 -13.86 -1.21 -12.31
CA VAL A 112 -12.42 -0.98 -12.36
C VAL A 112 -12.08 0.12 -11.33
N LEU A 113 -10.97 -0.06 -10.62
CA LEU A 113 -10.50 0.92 -9.65
C LEU A 113 -9.86 2.11 -10.38
N SER A 114 -9.84 3.27 -9.72
CA SER A 114 -9.02 4.40 -10.14
C SER A 114 -7.55 4.16 -9.77
N THR A 115 -6.63 5.04 -10.19
CA THR A 115 -5.22 4.96 -9.77
C THR A 115 -5.12 5.01 -8.24
N ILE A 116 -5.80 5.97 -7.61
CA ILE A 116 -5.87 6.08 -6.14
C ILE A 116 -6.53 4.83 -5.52
N GLY A 117 -7.58 4.30 -6.15
CA GLY A 117 -8.22 3.06 -5.70
C GLY A 117 -7.28 1.84 -5.71
N LEU A 118 -6.41 1.73 -6.73
CA LEU A 118 -5.37 0.70 -6.77
C LEU A 118 -4.33 0.92 -5.68
N ALA A 119 -3.92 2.16 -5.40
CA ALA A 119 -3.01 2.47 -4.30
C ALA A 119 -3.58 2.04 -2.94
N GLY A 120 -4.87 2.30 -2.70
CA GLY A 120 -5.57 1.81 -1.49
C GLY A 120 -5.61 0.29 -1.41
N ALA A 121 -5.90 -0.39 -2.52
CA ALA A 121 -5.86 -1.86 -2.57
C ALA A 121 -4.45 -2.42 -2.33
N ILE A 122 -3.39 -1.76 -2.79
CA ILE A 122 -2.02 -2.16 -2.46
C ILE A 122 -1.76 -2.01 -0.96
N SER A 123 -2.20 -0.90 -0.35
CA SER A 123 -2.07 -0.69 1.10
C SER A 123 -2.74 -1.81 1.91
N GLU A 124 -3.95 -2.24 1.51
CA GLU A 124 -4.63 -3.38 2.13
C GLU A 124 -3.90 -4.72 1.89
N GLU A 125 -3.39 -4.93 0.68
CA GLU A 125 -2.74 -6.18 0.29
C GLU A 125 -1.37 -6.40 0.98
N VAL A 126 -0.64 -5.35 1.35
CA VAL A 126 0.62 -5.48 2.12
C VAL A 126 0.39 -6.20 3.45
N ASP A 127 -0.77 -5.99 4.08
CA ASP A 127 -1.14 -6.64 5.34
C ASP A 127 -1.89 -7.98 5.14
N SER A 128 -2.11 -8.43 3.90
CA SER A 128 -2.82 -9.69 3.62
C SER A 128 -2.11 -10.90 4.20
N GLY A 129 -0.77 -10.90 4.25
CA GLY A 129 0.02 -11.95 4.88
C GLY A 129 -0.21 -12.10 6.39
N LYS A 130 -0.69 -11.04 7.06
CA LYS A 130 -1.04 -11.06 8.48
C LYS A 130 -2.54 -11.32 8.70
N THR A 131 -3.38 -10.74 7.85
CA THR A 131 -4.84 -10.73 8.03
C THR A 131 -5.55 -11.89 7.33
N GLY A 132 -4.94 -12.46 6.29
CA GLY A 132 -5.57 -13.41 5.37
C GLY A 132 -6.64 -12.78 4.48
N VAL A 133 -6.74 -11.45 4.43
CA VAL A 133 -7.76 -10.72 3.67
C VAL A 133 -7.09 -10.04 2.47
N HIS A 134 -7.66 -10.30 1.29
CA HIS A 134 -7.24 -9.68 0.04
C HIS A 134 -8.35 -8.75 -0.47
N PRO A 135 -8.04 -7.50 -0.86
CA PRO A 135 -9.03 -6.53 -1.35
C PRO A 135 -9.60 -6.93 -2.72
N LEU A 136 -8.80 -7.65 -3.50
CA LEU A 136 -9.11 -8.08 -4.85
C LEU A 136 -8.82 -9.57 -4.99
N ASN A 137 -9.62 -10.24 -5.82
CA ASN A 137 -9.37 -11.62 -6.24
C ASN A 137 -8.88 -11.65 -7.69
N ASP A 138 -8.46 -12.81 -8.16
CA ASP A 138 -7.96 -13.00 -9.53
C ASP A 138 -8.86 -12.44 -10.63
N MET A 139 -10.17 -12.66 -10.51
CA MET A 139 -11.13 -12.17 -11.50
C MET A 139 -11.16 -10.65 -11.54
N LYS A 140 -11.13 -9.99 -10.38
CA LYS A 140 -11.12 -8.52 -10.32
C LYS A 140 -9.78 -7.95 -10.80
N ILE A 141 -8.65 -8.56 -10.44
CA ILE A 141 -7.33 -8.14 -10.94
C ILE A 141 -7.27 -8.27 -12.46
N LYS A 142 -7.80 -9.37 -13.01
CA LYS A 142 -7.90 -9.56 -14.46
C LYS A 142 -8.73 -8.46 -15.13
N LYS A 143 -9.87 -8.07 -14.55
CA LYS A 143 -10.66 -6.93 -15.06
C LYS A 143 -9.87 -5.62 -15.10
N GLN A 144 -9.05 -5.33 -14.09
CA GLN A 144 -8.18 -4.14 -14.11
C GLN A 144 -7.21 -4.20 -15.31
N LYS A 145 -6.58 -5.36 -15.50
CA LYS A 145 -5.66 -5.58 -16.62
C LYS A 145 -6.35 -5.45 -17.98
N ASP A 146 -7.54 -6.04 -18.12
CA ASP A 146 -8.31 -6.02 -19.36
C ASP A 146 -8.74 -4.57 -19.72
N ALA A 147 -8.96 -3.71 -18.70
CA ALA A 147 -9.29 -2.30 -18.91
C ALA A 147 -8.14 -1.45 -19.46
N LEU A 148 -6.89 -1.86 -19.23
CA LEU A 148 -5.70 -1.25 -19.84
C LEU A 148 -5.50 -1.68 -21.30
N GLY A 149 -6.14 -2.76 -21.73
CA GLY A 149 -5.85 -3.41 -23.00
C GLY A 149 -4.40 -3.89 -23.11
N ASP A 150 -3.88 -3.88 -24.34
CA ASP A 150 -2.55 -4.39 -24.68
C ASP A 150 -1.43 -3.36 -24.51
N SER A 151 -1.75 -2.08 -24.28
CA SER A 151 -0.73 -1.06 -24.03
C SER A 151 -0.11 -1.24 -22.65
N ARG A 152 1.22 -1.18 -22.60
CA ARG A 152 2.02 -1.14 -21.38
C ARG A 152 2.99 0.03 -21.46
N PRO A 153 3.35 0.64 -20.31
CA PRO A 153 4.45 1.57 -20.28
C PRO A 153 5.74 0.88 -20.76
N ASP A 154 6.59 1.63 -21.45
CA ASP A 154 7.84 1.14 -22.04
C ASP A 154 8.83 0.58 -21.01
N PHE A 155 8.79 1.09 -19.79
CA PHE A 155 9.59 0.60 -18.66
C PHE A 155 9.11 -0.74 -18.07
N MET A 156 8.01 -1.31 -18.59
CA MET A 156 7.50 -2.63 -18.19
C MET A 156 7.68 -3.72 -19.26
N GLU A 157 8.42 -3.45 -20.34
CA GLU A 157 8.78 -4.45 -21.36
C GLU A 157 9.84 -5.47 -20.90
#